data_AF-A0A420FDI1-F1
#
_entry.id   AF-A0A420FDI1-F1
#
_cell.length_a   1.000
_cell.length_b   1.000
_cell.length_c   1.000
_cell.angle_alpha   90.00
_cell.angle_beta   90.00
_cell.angle_gamma   90.00
#
_symmetry.space_group_name_H-M   'P 1'
#
loop_
_entity.id
_entity.type
_entity.pdbx_description
1 polymer ?
#
loop_
_entity_poly.entity_id
_entity_poly.type
_entity_poly.pdbx_seq_one_letter_code
_entity_poly.pdbx_strand_id
1 'polypeptide(L)'
;MVNIELIKAHYLQLLTLLQQEVPLNQSAQAFLDYVLLYKNKFSSTSTTDNVQQLREFLRGANRFADEFSFSDQNGNQIRALIKGLYDLLNKTM
;
A
#
# COMPACT_ATOMS: atom_id res chain seq x y z
N MET A 1 21.14 -2.14 -0.88
CA MET A 1 20.59 -1.89 -2.23
C MET A 1 19.08 -1.97 -2.13
N VAL A 2 18.40 -0.87 -2.37
CA VAL A 2 16.94 -0.77 -2.28
C VAL A 2 16.35 -1.61 -3.40
N ASN A 3 15.55 -2.61 -3.09
CA ASN A 3 14.88 -3.38 -4.13
C ASN A 3 13.60 -2.65 -4.54
N ILE A 4 13.77 -1.62 -5.37
CA ILE A 4 12.67 -0.81 -5.93
C ILE A 4 11.62 -1.70 -6.61
N GLU A 5 12.07 -2.76 -7.29
CA GLU A 5 11.18 -3.76 -7.91
C GLU A 5 10.33 -4.49 -6.86
N LEU A 6 10.89 -4.81 -5.70
CA LEU A 6 10.14 -5.41 -4.60
C LEU A 6 9.09 -4.46 -4.02
N ILE A 7 9.44 -3.17 -3.82
CA ILE A 7 8.49 -2.15 -3.35
C ILE A 7 7.34 -2.00 -4.34
N LYS A 8 7.65 -1.90 -5.63
CA LYS A 8 6.65 -1.82 -6.71
C LYS A 8 5.76 -3.06 -6.75
N ALA A 9 6.33 -4.26 -6.67
CA ALA A 9 5.58 -5.51 -6.68
C ALA A 9 4.62 -5.60 -5.49
N HIS A 10 5.08 -5.30 -4.27
CA HIS A 10 4.23 -5.30 -3.08
C HIS A 10 3.12 -4.25 -3.17
N TYR A 11 3.40 -3.08 -3.74
CA TYR A 11 2.39 -2.04 -3.91
C TYR A 11 1.30 -2.45 -4.92
N LEU A 12 1.70 -3.05 -6.05
CA LEU A 12 0.75 -3.56 -7.03
C LEU A 12 -0.10 -4.69 -6.44
N GLN A 13 0.50 -5.56 -5.63
CA GLN A 13 -0.24 -6.61 -4.93
C GLN A 13 -1.25 -6.04 -3.93
N LEU A 14 -0.90 -4.98 -3.20
CA LEU A 14 -1.82 -4.27 -2.32
C LEU A 14 -3.03 -3.73 -3.10
N LEU A 15 -2.80 -3.10 -4.25
CA LEU A 15 -3.88 -2.62 -5.11
C LEU A 15 -4.78 -3.75 -5.60
N THR A 16 -4.22 -4.89 -6.02
CA THR A 16 -4.98 -6.05 -6.47
C THR A 16 -5.88 -6.60 -5.36
N LEU A 17 -5.36 -6.74 -4.14
CA LEU A 17 -6.15 -7.21 -3.00
C LEU A 17 -7.27 -6.23 -2.64
N LEU A 18 -7.01 -4.92 -2.68
CA LEU A 18 -8.04 -3.91 -2.44
C LEU A 18 -9.14 -3.93 -3.52
N GLN A 19 -8.78 -4.17 -4.79
CA GLN A 19 -9.76 -4.35 -5.86
C GLN A 19 -10.61 -5.62 -5.69
N GLN A 20 -10.02 -6.69 -5.15
CA GLN A 20 -10.73 -7.93 -4.81
C GLN A 20 -11.57 -7.78 -3.54
N GLU A 21 -11.20 -6.85 -2.65
CA GLU A 21 -11.89 -6.58 -1.40
C GLU A 21 -13.17 -5.78 -1.61
N VAL A 22 -13.17 -4.78 -2.50
CA VAL A 22 -14.34 -3.92 -2.74
C VAL A 22 -15.64 -4.69 -3.03
N PRO A 23 -15.66 -5.75 -3.87
CA PRO A 23 -16.86 -6.56 -4.09
C PRO A 23 -17.34 -7.33 -2.85
N LEU A 24 -16.44 -7.64 -1.90
CA LEU A 24 -16.76 -8.34 -0.65
C LEU A 24 -17.21 -7.36 0.43
N ASN A 25 -16.59 -6.18 0.47
CA ASN A 25 -16.91 -5.09 1.37
C ASN A 25 -16.76 -3.74 0.66
N GLN A 26 -17.90 -3.18 0.26
CA GLN A 26 -17.94 -1.90 -0.46
C GLN A 26 -17.38 -0.72 0.34
N SER A 27 -17.35 -0.80 1.68
CA SER A 27 -16.72 0.24 2.51
C SER A 27 -15.23 0.40 2.22
N ALA A 28 -14.54 -0.64 1.72
CA ALA A 28 -13.14 -0.58 1.35
C ALA A 28 -12.87 0.29 0.09
N GLN A 29 -13.90 0.72 -0.65
CA GLN A 29 -13.73 1.56 -1.84
C GLN A 29 -12.99 2.87 -1.52
N ALA A 30 -13.35 3.53 -0.42
CA ALA A 30 -12.70 4.78 -0.02
C ALA A 30 -11.20 4.57 0.28
N PHE A 31 -10.84 3.42 0.85
CA PHE A 31 -9.44 3.06 1.08
C PHE A 31 -8.71 2.75 -0.24
N LEU A 32 -9.34 2.00 -1.15
CA LEU A 32 -8.80 1.76 -2.50
C LEU A 32 -8.53 3.07 -3.24
N ASP A 33 -9.48 4.00 -3.23
CA ASP A 33 -9.34 5.31 -3.89
C ASP A 33 -8.17 6.10 -3.30
N TYR A 34 -8.04 6.11 -1.98
CA TYR A 34 -6.90 6.73 -1.29
C TYR A 34 -5.55 6.12 -1.72
N VAL A 35 -5.47 4.78 -1.78
CA VAL A 35 -4.24 4.11 -2.21
C VAL A 35 -3.97 4.33 -3.71
N LEU A 36 -4.99 4.45 -4.55
CA LEU A 36 -4.79 4.72 -5.98
C LEU A 36 -4.12 6.08 -6.26
N LEU A 37 -4.31 7.09 -5.41
CA LEU A 37 -3.67 8.41 -5.55
C LEU A 37 -2.14 8.33 -5.68
N TYR A 38 -1.52 7.33 -5.05
CA TYR A 38 -0.07 7.17 -5.02
C TYR A 38 0.46 6.11 -6.00
N LYS A 39 -0.40 5.48 -6.81
CA LYS A 39 -0.01 4.44 -7.77
C LYS A 39 1.18 4.84 -8.65
N ASN A 40 1.09 6.01 -9.27
CA ASN A 40 2.15 6.48 -10.19
C ASN A 40 3.48 6.72 -9.47
N LYS A 41 3.45 7.09 -8.18
CA LYS A 41 4.65 7.33 -7.38
C LYS A 41 5.37 6.03 -7.01
N PHE A 42 4.63 4.95 -6.76
CA PHE A 42 5.20 3.62 -6.51
C PHE A 42 5.57 2.86 -7.78
N SER A 43 4.96 3.19 -8.94
CA SER A 43 5.24 2.52 -10.21
C SER A 43 6.31 3.20 -11.07
N SER A 44 6.70 4.43 -10.75
CA SER A 44 7.76 5.17 -11.47
C SER A 44 9.13 4.52 -11.29
N THR A 45 9.97 4.55 -12.32
CA THR A 45 11.37 4.10 -12.27
C THR A 45 12.26 4.95 -11.36
N SER A 46 11.79 6.12 -10.94
CA SER A 46 12.47 7.08 -10.05
C SER A 46 11.99 7.02 -8.59
N THR A 47 11.48 5.86 -8.12
CA THR A 47 10.89 5.69 -6.78
C THR A 47 11.79 6.15 -5.63
N THR A 48 13.10 6.29 -5.87
CA THR A 48 14.13 6.76 -4.94
C THR A 48 14.06 8.25 -4.60
N ASP A 49 13.52 9.11 -5.46
CA ASP A 49 13.64 10.56 -5.27
C ASP A 49 12.73 11.10 -4.14
N ASN A 50 11.81 10.27 -3.63
CA ASN A 50 10.83 10.70 -2.63
C ASN A 50 10.48 9.60 -1.61
N VAL A 51 11.46 8.78 -1.19
CA VAL A 51 11.28 7.72 -0.18
C VAL A 51 10.59 8.24 1.09
N GLN A 52 10.93 9.45 1.55
CA GLN A 52 10.30 10.08 2.71
C GLN A 52 8.80 10.31 2.47
N GLN A 53 8.42 10.85 1.31
CA GLN A 53 7.01 11.06 0.96
C GLN A 53 6.23 9.74 0.89
N LEU A 54 6.81 8.70 0.28
CA LEU A 54 6.18 7.38 0.19
C LEU A 54 5.96 6.75 1.56
N ARG A 55 6.92 6.94 2.48
CA ARG A 55 6.82 6.48 3.86
C ARG A 55 5.73 7.20 4.62
N GLU A 56 5.65 8.52 4.50
CA GLU A 56 4.60 9.32 5.15
C GLU A 56 3.21 8.95 4.62
N PHE A 57 3.10 8.72 3.32
CA PHE A 57 1.89 8.18 2.73
C PHE A 57 1.52 6.81 3.31
N LEU A 58 2.45 5.85 3.40
CA LEU A 58 2.15 4.53 3.96
C LEU A 58 1.84 4.57 5.46
N ARG A 59 2.45 5.50 6.21
CA ARG A 59 2.08 5.78 7.60
C ARG A 59 0.63 6.26 7.69
N GLY A 60 0.22 7.15 6.79
CA GLY A 60 -1.17 7.59 6.64
C GLY A 60 -2.11 6.45 6.23
N ALA A 61 -1.73 5.67 5.22
CA ALA A 61 -2.49 4.51 4.75
C ALA A 61 -2.70 3.48 5.86
N ASN A 62 -1.69 3.21 6.70
CA ASN A 62 -1.83 2.30 7.82
C ASN A 62 -2.84 2.79 8.86
N ARG A 63 -2.84 4.09 9.17
CA ARG A 63 -3.83 4.67 10.09
C ARG A 63 -5.23 4.67 9.49
N PHE A 64 -5.34 5.02 8.21
CA PHE A 64 -6.62 5.06 7.54
C PHE A 64 -7.22 3.66 7.40
N ALA A 65 -6.38 2.64 7.15
CA ALA A 65 -6.78 1.24 7.11
C ALA A 65 -7.44 0.74 8.41
N ASP A 66 -7.15 1.36 9.56
CA ASP A 66 -7.79 1.00 10.84
C ASP A 66 -9.27 1.43 10.90
N GLU A 67 -9.72 2.34 10.03
CA GLU A 67 -11.13 2.73 9.91
C GLU A 67 -11.96 1.70 9.10
N PHE A 68 -11.31 0.72 8.48
CA PHE A 68 -11.96 -0.27 7.62
C PHE A 68 -11.89 -1.68 8.20
N SER A 69 -13.00 -2.41 8.08
CA SER A 69 -13.07 -3.83 8.40
C SER A 69 -12.93 -4.67 7.13
N PHE A 70 -11.71 -5.07 6.77
CA PHE A 70 -11.51 -5.94 5.61
C PHE A 70 -12.01 -7.37 5.88
N SER A 71 -12.38 -8.09 4.83
CA SER A 71 -12.77 -9.50 4.86
C SER A 71 -11.64 -10.37 5.39
N ASP A 72 -11.98 -11.51 6.01
CA ASP A 72 -10.98 -12.48 6.49
C ASP A 72 -10.09 -13.01 5.36
N GLN A 73 -10.61 -13.05 4.13
CA GLN A 73 -9.90 -13.53 2.94
C GLN A 73 -8.71 -12.64 2.59
N ASN A 74 -8.88 -11.32 2.60
CA ASN A 74 -7.84 -10.38 2.12
C ASN A 74 -7.22 -9.54 3.25
N GLY A 75 -7.92 -9.35 4.36
CA GLY A 75 -7.60 -8.34 5.38
C GLY A 75 -6.23 -8.53 6.03
N ASN A 76 -5.87 -9.75 6.37
CA ASN A 76 -4.55 -10.07 6.92
C ASN A 76 -3.43 -9.71 5.93
N GLN A 77 -3.63 -10.02 4.65
CA GLN A 77 -2.64 -9.78 3.61
C GLN A 77 -2.53 -8.28 3.25
N ILE A 78 -3.65 -7.55 3.24
CA ILE A 78 -3.69 -6.09 3.09
C ILE A 78 -2.85 -5.43 4.19
N ARG A 79 -3.10 -5.76 5.46
CA ARG A 79 -2.36 -5.19 6.61
C ARG A 79 -0.88 -5.57 6.55
N ALA A 80 -0.56 -6.82 6.21
CA ALA A 80 0.83 -7.28 6.08
C ALA A 80 1.58 -6.52 4.97
N LEU A 81 0.94 -6.25 3.83
CA LEU A 81 1.56 -5.49 2.73
C LEU A 81 1.81 -4.03 3.07
N ILE A 82 0.86 -3.36 3.74
CA ILE A 82 1.06 -1.96 4.18
C ILE A 82 2.26 -1.87 5.13
N LYS A 83 2.32 -2.75 6.14
CA LYS A 83 3.45 -2.82 7.07
C LYS A 83 4.75 -3.17 6.36
N GLY A 84 4.74 -4.18 5.49
CA GLY A 84 5.91 -4.62 4.73
C GLY A 84 6.48 -3.53 3.83
N LEU A 85 5.61 -2.77 3.15
CA LEU A 85 6.00 -1.61 2.35
C LEU A 85 6.64 -0.51 3.20
N TYR A 86 6.06 -0.20 4.36
CA TYR A 86 6.62 0.77 5.29
C TYR A 86 8.01 0.35 5.79
N ASP A 87 8.16 -0.92 6.19
CA ASP A 87 9.43 -1.48 6.66
C ASP A 87 10.50 -1.49 5.54
N LEU A 88 10.13 -1.82 4.30
CA LEU A 88 11.02 -1.75 3.14
C LEU A 88 11.51 -0.32 2.89
N LEU A 89 10.62 0.67 2.97
CA LEU A 89 10.99 2.08 2.80
C LEU A 89 11.81 2.63 3.99
N ASN A 90 11.72 2.04 5.17
CA ASN A 90 12.56 2.41 6.31
C ASN A 90 13.99 1.88 6.19
N LYS A 91 14.18 0.68 5.63
CA LYS A 91 15.50 0.07 5.38
C LYS A 91 16.31 0.75 4.26
N THR A 92 15.70 1.74 3.61
CA THR A 92 16.28 2.55 2.53
C THR A 92 17.20 3.67 3.03
N MET A 93 17.16 3.98 4.33
CA MET A 93 18.05 4.95 5.00
C MET A 93 19.19 4.22 5.70
#